data_AF-S2XKJ6-F1
#
_entry.id   AF-S2XKJ6-F1
#
_cell.length_a   1.000
_cell.length_b   1.000
_cell.length_c   1.000
_cell.angle_alpha   90.00
_cell.angle_beta   90.00
_cell.angle_gamma   90.00
#
_symmetry.space_group_name_H-M   'P 1'
#
loop_
_entity.id
_entity.type
_entity.pdbx_description
1 polymer ?
#
loop_
_entity_poly.entity_id
_entity_poly.type
_entity_poly.pdbx_seq_one_letter_code
_entity_poly.pdbx_strand_id
1 'polypeptide(L)'
;MIVKVKEVPVRYNGQTYSPNEEFEMDKAHVNENIVEVVEDDEVNPFEKMTKDQLKAELDRLEISYEADAKKEVLVKALSEAPTE
;
A
#
# COMPACT_ATOMS: atom_id res chain seq x y z
N MET A 1 3.12 6.37 1.73
CA MET A 1 4.01 5.70 0.76
C MET A 1 5.44 6.10 1.05
N ILE A 2 6.30 5.09 1.11
CA ILE A 2 7.73 5.25 1.36
C ILE A 2 8.44 5.39 0.02
N VAL A 3 9.22 6.46 -0.09
CA VAL A 3 10.07 6.73 -1.25
C VAL A 3 11.52 6.82 -0.82
N LYS A 4 12.43 6.48 -1.71
CA LYS A 4 13.87 6.56 -1.55
C LYS A 4 14.43 7.63 -2.46
N VAL A 5 15.24 8.53 -1.92
CA VAL A 5 15.93 9.54 -2.73
C VAL A 5 16.93 8.86 -3.65
N LYS A 6 16.94 9.22 -4.94
CA LYS A 6 17.91 8.67 -5.91
C LYS A 6 19.31 9.26 -5.70
N GLU A 7 19.59 10.37 -6.37
CA GLU A 7 20.93 10.98 -6.39
C GLU A 7 20.95 12.41 -5.85
N VAL A 8 19.83 13.13 -5.94
CA VAL A 8 19.75 14.55 -5.57
C VAL A 8 19.03 14.67 -4.23
N PRO A 9 19.60 15.35 -3.22
CA PRO A 9 18.95 15.51 -1.93
C PRO A 9 17.60 16.23 -2.08
N VAL A 10 16.58 15.67 -1.42
CA VAL A 10 15.19 16.15 -1.52
C VAL A 10 14.82 16.90 -0.28
N ARG A 11 14.23 18.09 -0.43
CA ARG A 11 13.65 18.82 0.70
C ARG A 11 12.14 18.61 0.71
N TYR A 12 11.64 17.97 1.76
CA TYR A 12 10.21 17.68 1.93
C TYR A 12 9.80 17.93 3.39
N ASN A 13 8.64 18.57 3.60
CA ASN A 13 8.13 18.96 4.93
C ASN A 13 9.15 19.69 5.84
N GLY A 14 10.03 20.49 5.25
CA GLY A 14 11.04 21.26 5.98
C GLY A 14 12.27 20.45 6.41
N GLN A 15 12.29 19.14 6.19
CA GLN A 15 13.45 18.27 6.34
C GLN A 15 14.15 18.04 4.99
N THR A 16 15.46 17.80 5.03
CA THR A 16 16.25 17.47 3.84
C THR A 16 16.69 16.03 3.95
N TYR A 17 16.33 15.23 2.95
CA TYR A 17 16.65 13.82 2.83
C TYR A 17 17.84 13.62 1.91
N SER A 18 18.80 12.82 2.37
CA SER A 18 20.04 12.55 1.62
C SER A 18 19.82 11.53 0.50
N PRO A 19 20.72 11.45 -0.49
CA PRO A 19 20.66 10.38 -1.50
C PRO A 19 20.67 8.99 -0.86
N ASN A 20 19.85 8.09 -1.37
CA ASN A 20 19.54 6.76 -0.83
C ASN A 20 18.78 6.73 0.51
N GLU A 21 18.35 7.87 1.03
CA GLU A 21 17.53 7.92 2.25
C GLU A 21 16.05 7.66 1.94
N GLU A 22 15.41 6.89 2.80
CA GLU A 22 14.01 6.49 2.69
C GLU A 22 13.14 7.36 3.61
N PHE A 23 12.02 7.86 3.09
CA PHE A 23 11.10 8.68 3.85
C PHE A 23 9.67 8.58 3.33
N GLU A 24 8.72 8.97 4.16
CA GLU A 24 7.30 9.01 3.78
C GLU A 24 6.99 10.27 2.97
N MET A 25 6.40 10.09 1.80
CA MET A 25 6.01 11.17 0.89
C MET A 25 4.57 10.99 0.45
N ASP A 26 3.85 12.09 0.23
CA ASP A 26 2.51 12.02 -0.37
C ASP A 26 2.60 11.61 -1.83
N LYS A 27 1.71 10.72 -2.28
CA LYS A 27 1.62 10.27 -3.68
C LYS A 27 1.47 11.42 -4.68
N ALA A 28 0.78 12.48 -4.27
CA ALA A 28 0.61 13.70 -5.09
C ALA A 28 1.92 14.48 -5.30
N HIS A 29 2.93 14.26 -4.46
CA HIS A 29 4.22 14.94 -4.51
C HIS A 29 5.35 14.04 -5.01
N VAL A 30 5.09 12.77 -5.28
CA VAL A 30 6.10 11.85 -5.78
C VAL A 30 6.54 12.25 -7.18
N ASN A 31 7.86 12.31 -7.36
CA ASN A 31 8.49 12.52 -8.65
C ASN A 31 9.50 11.40 -8.89
N GLU A 32 9.14 10.46 -9.76
CA GLU A 32 9.94 9.27 -10.08
C GLU A 32 11.32 9.60 -10.67
N ASN A 33 11.56 10.83 -11.12
CA ASN A 33 12.88 11.27 -11.57
C ASN A 33 13.82 11.60 -10.41
N ILE A 34 13.29 11.88 -9.21
CA ILE A 34 14.05 12.36 -8.05
C ILE A 34 14.03 11.32 -6.92
N VAL A 35 12.89 10.66 -6.74
CA VAL A 35 12.69 9.61 -5.74
C VAL A 35 12.23 8.32 -6.42
N GLU A 36 12.54 7.18 -5.81
CA GLU A 36 12.09 5.84 -6.18
C GLU A 36 11.04 5.39 -5.18
N VAL A 37 9.90 4.89 -5.64
CA VAL A 37 8.88 4.35 -4.73
C VAL A 37 9.38 2.99 -4.22
N VAL A 38 9.64 2.90 -2.91
CA VAL A 38 10.08 1.65 -2.28
C VAL A 38 8.88 0.88 -1.74
N GLU A 39 7.93 1.60 -1.16
CA GLU A 39 6.71 1.03 -0.62
C GLU A 39 5.55 1.94 -1.02
N ASP A 40 4.77 1.53 -2.02
CA ASP A 40 3.48 2.17 -2.24
C ASP A 40 2.59 1.68 -1.08
N ASP A 41 2.25 2.58 -0.16
CA ASP A 41 0.97 2.49 0.56
C ASP A 41 -0.13 2.67 -0.49
N GLU A 42 -0.22 1.75 -1.46
CA GLU A 42 -1.51 1.37 -1.96
C GLU A 42 -2.19 0.77 -0.75
N VAL A 43 -2.85 1.64 0.02
CA VAL A 43 -3.95 1.30 0.90
C VAL A 43 -4.63 0.14 0.20
N ASN A 44 -4.51 -1.05 0.77
CA ASN A 44 -4.92 -2.27 0.10
C ASN A 44 -6.29 -1.96 -0.50
N PRO A 45 -6.55 -2.15 -1.80
CA PRO A 45 -7.82 -1.69 -2.39
C PRO A 45 -9.03 -2.24 -1.61
N PHE A 46 -8.81 -3.40 -0.98
CA PHE A 46 -9.63 -4.09 -0.02
C PHE A 46 -9.86 -3.35 1.33
N GLU A 47 -8.90 -2.58 1.87
CA GLU A 47 -9.09 -1.80 3.11
C GLU A 47 -10.20 -0.76 2.99
N LYS A 48 -10.43 -0.21 1.79
CA LYS A 48 -11.53 0.73 1.54
C LYS A 48 -12.87 0.02 1.33
N MET A 49 -12.87 -1.30 1.09
CA MET A 49 -14.08 -2.10 0.95
C MET A 49 -14.79 -2.31 2.28
N THR A 50 -16.11 -2.52 2.24
CA THR A 50 -16.88 -2.95 3.41
C THR A 50 -16.64 -4.44 3.69
N LYS A 51 -16.96 -4.92 4.90
CA LYS A 51 -16.88 -6.37 5.21
C LYS A 51 -17.65 -7.21 4.19
N ASP A 52 -18.84 -6.77 3.77
CA ASP A 52 -19.64 -7.48 2.77
C ASP A 52 -18.98 -7.55 1.40
N GLN A 53 -18.34 -6.47 0.95
CA GLN A 53 -17.59 -6.46 -0.32
C GLN A 53 -16.36 -7.36 -0.25
N LEU A 54 -15.65 -7.35 0.88
CA LEU A 54 -14.51 -8.24 1.11
C LEU A 54 -14.91 -9.71 1.07
N LYS A 55 -16.02 -10.06 1.73
CA LYS A 55 -16.59 -11.40 1.70
C LYS A 55 -16.96 -11.82 0.28
N ALA A 56 -17.67 -10.95 -0.44
CA ALA A 56 -18.06 -11.22 -1.82
C ALA A 56 -16.84 -11.47 -2.74
N GLU A 57 -15.75 -10.72 -2.57
CA GLU A 57 -14.55 -10.91 -3.37
C GLU A 57 -13.80 -12.19 -2.96
N LEU A 58 -13.77 -12.53 -1.67
CA LEU A 58 -13.22 -13.80 -1.19
C LEU A 58 -14.02 -14.99 -1.72
N ASP A 59 -15.35 -14.92 -1.68
CA ASP A 59 -16.25 -15.93 -2.26
C ASP A 59 -16.02 -16.07 -3.78
N ARG A 60 -15.83 -14.96 -4.49
CA ARG A 60 -15.53 -14.95 -5.93
C ARG A 60 -14.19 -15.63 -6.25
N LEU A 61 -13.20 -15.44 -5.39
CA LEU A 61 -11.88 -16.06 -5.50
C LEU A 61 -11.83 -17.47 -4.87
N GLU A 62 -12.97 -17.99 -4.40
CA GLU A 62 -13.10 -19.28 -3.72
C GLU A 62 -12.18 -19.43 -2.49
N ILE A 63 -11.87 -18.30 -1.84
CA ILE A 63 -11.01 -18.24 -0.65
C ILE A 63 -11.87 -18.48 0.58
N SER A 64 -11.50 -19.49 1.36
CA SER A 64 -12.19 -19.81 2.61
C SER A 64 -11.85 -18.79 3.69
N TYR A 65 -12.88 -18.22 4.33
CA TYR A 65 -12.74 -17.28 5.44
C TYR A 65 -13.71 -17.64 6.57
N GLU A 66 -13.37 -17.24 7.80
CA GLU A 66 -14.28 -17.41 8.94
C GLU A 66 -15.43 -16.40 8.87
N ALA A 67 -16.68 -16.83 9.08
CA ALA A 67 -17.85 -15.96 8.98
C ALA A 67 -17.79 -14.73 9.91
N ASP A 68 -17.17 -14.90 11.08
CA ASP A 68 -16.93 -13.88 12.11
C ASP A 68 -15.57 -13.18 11.98
N ALA A 69 -14.81 -13.43 10.90
CA ALA A 69 -13.52 -12.81 10.67
C ALA A 69 -13.62 -11.28 10.73
N LYS A 70 -12.59 -10.67 11.33
CA LYS A 70 -12.43 -9.21 11.36
C LYS A 70 -12.13 -8.69 9.97
N LYS A 71 -12.44 -7.40 9.74
CA LYS A 71 -12.24 -6.75 8.44
C LYS A 71 -10.78 -6.88 7.99
N GLU A 72 -9.84 -6.64 8.89
CA GLU A 72 -8.39 -6.76 8.65
C GLU A 72 -7.98 -8.16 8.19
N VAL A 73 -8.61 -9.21 8.75
CA VAL A 73 -8.33 -10.61 8.38
C VAL A 73 -8.83 -10.90 6.96
N LEU A 74 -10.02 -10.40 6.61
CA LEU A 74 -10.58 -10.54 5.27
C LEU A 74 -9.75 -9.78 4.22
N VAL A 75 -9.31 -8.56 4.54
CA VAL A 75 -8.40 -7.77 3.70
C VAL A 75 -7.12 -8.55 3.45
N LYS A 76 -6.49 -9.04 4.53
CA LYS A 76 -5.22 -9.76 4.43
C LYS A 76 -5.36 -11.03 3.58
N ALA A 77 -6.44 -11.78 3.74
CA ALA A 77 -6.71 -12.98 2.93
C ALA A 77 -6.84 -12.66 1.42
N LEU A 78 -7.41 -11.51 1.05
CA LEU A 78 -7.45 -11.05 -0.35
C LEU A 78 -6.09 -10.56 -0.85
N SER A 79 -5.31 -9.89 0.00
CA SER A 79 -3.97 -9.40 -0.36
C SER A 79 -2.94 -10.51 -0.52
N GLU A 80 -3.09 -11.60 0.22
CA GLU A 80 -2.22 -12.79 0.15
C GLU A 80 -2.69 -13.77 -0.95
N ALA A 81 -3.84 -13.53 -1.57
CA ALA A 81 -4.34 -14.36 -2.66
C ALA A 81 -3.48 -14.17 -3.92
N PRO A 82 -2.99 -15.26 -4.55
CA PRO A 82 -2.32 -15.15 -5.83
C PRO A 82 -3.34 -14.66 -6.87
N THR A 83 -3.14 -13.43 -7.36
CA THR A 83 -3.83 -12.93 -8.55
C THR A 83 -3.07 -13.48 -9.74
N GLU A 84 -3.61 -14.55 -10.34
CA GLU A 84 -3.07 -15.17 -11.57
C GLU A 84 -3.50 -14.39 -12.82
#